data_AF-A0A8H5FX07-F1
#
_entry.id   AF-A0A8H5FX07-F1
#
_cell.length_a   1.000
_cell.length_b   1.000
_cell.length_c   1.000
_cell.angle_alpha   90.00
_cell.angle_beta   90.00
_cell.angle_gamma   90.00
#
_symmetry.space_group_name_H-M   'P 1'
#
loop_
_entity.id
_entity.type
_entity.pdbx_description
1 polymer ?
#
loop_
_entity_poly.entity_id
_entity_poly.type
_entity_poly.pdbx_seq_one_letter_code
_entity_poly.pdbx_strand_id
1 'polypeptide(L)'
;MKMASQTRPSVPRYIAPSVTTEELDYADLPVIDLSKADTPAGRADLATEVCEAMTTQRFFYVINHGYSPAQTERMFDIGNALFTQVSDEDKRQPEYMSSLRTNGSFQGYKPRQTFALSI
;
A
#
# COMPACT_ATOMS: atom_id res chain seq x y z
N MET A 1 8.07 -11.93 -34.17
CA MET A 1 7.10 -11.13 -33.38
C MET A 1 7.90 -10.18 -32.50
N LYS A 2 7.91 -8.88 -32.79
CA LYS A 2 8.75 -7.87 -32.13
C LYS A 2 7.96 -7.35 -30.92
N MET A 3 8.34 -7.76 -29.70
CA MET A 3 7.73 -7.21 -28.48
C MET A 3 8.09 -5.73 -28.42
N ALA A 4 7.10 -4.84 -28.54
CA ALA A 4 7.31 -3.43 -28.33
C ALA A 4 7.82 -3.22 -26.89
N SER A 5 9.01 -2.65 -26.75
CA SER A 5 9.50 -2.20 -25.45
C SER A 5 8.58 -1.07 -24.99
N GLN A 6 7.68 -1.37 -24.05
CA GLN A 6 6.80 -0.35 -23.49
C GLN A 6 7.64 0.62 -22.66
N THR A 7 7.86 1.82 -23.17
CA THR A 7 8.38 2.94 -22.40
C THR A 7 7.39 3.29 -21.30
N ARG A 8 7.81 3.14 -20.04
CA ARG A 8 7.00 3.51 -18.87
C ARG A 8 6.77 5.03 -18.88
N PRO A 9 5.55 5.53 -18.64
CA PRO A 9 5.31 6.96 -18.50
C PRO A 9 6.21 7.59 -17.43
N SER A 10 6.71 8.79 -17.67
CA SER A 10 7.42 9.55 -16.65
C SER A 10 6.44 10.00 -15.56
N VAL A 11 6.84 9.92 -14.30
CA VAL A 11 6.07 10.36 -13.13
C VAL A 11 7.04 11.04 -12.16
N PRO A 12 6.69 12.18 -11.55
CA PRO A 12 7.52 12.83 -10.55
C PRO A 12 7.85 11.90 -9.38
N ARG A 13 9.11 11.96 -8.93
CA ARG A 13 9.59 11.20 -7.79
C ARG A 13 8.89 11.67 -6.51
N TYR A 14 8.34 10.75 -5.73
CA TYR A 14 7.92 11.02 -4.37
C TYR A 14 9.14 11.10 -3.45
N ILE A 15 9.23 12.17 -2.67
CA ILE A 15 10.26 12.34 -1.64
C ILE A 15 9.62 12.09 -0.29
N ALA A 16 10.01 11.00 0.37
CA ALA A 16 9.54 10.69 1.71
C ALA A 16 10.01 11.75 2.71
N PRO A 17 9.19 12.09 3.72
CA PRO A 17 9.64 12.94 4.82
C PRO A 17 10.80 12.27 5.57
N SER A 18 11.63 13.08 6.23
CA SER A 18 12.69 12.58 7.11
C SER A 18 12.12 11.74 8.24
N VAL A 19 12.88 10.75 8.69
CA VAL A 19 12.53 9.95 9.87
C VAL A 19 12.42 10.86 11.09
N THR A 20 11.48 10.55 11.99
CA THR A 20 11.33 11.28 13.25
C THR A 20 12.61 11.22 14.08
N THR A 21 12.95 12.31 14.76
CA THR A 21 14.04 12.37 15.74
C THR A 21 13.57 12.18 17.18
N GLU A 22 12.26 12.04 17.37
CA GLU A 22 11.66 11.76 18.68
C GLU A 22 11.90 10.32 19.09
N GLU A 23 12.28 10.11 20.35
CA GLU A 23 12.38 8.79 20.97
C GLU A 23 10.95 8.32 21.33
N LEU A 24 10.45 7.34 20.59
CA LEU A 24 9.11 6.79 20.77
C LEU A 24 9.18 5.33 21.21
N ASP A 25 8.31 4.97 22.15
CA ASP A 25 8.10 3.57 22.57
C ASP A 25 7.25 2.85 21.51
N TYR A 26 7.90 2.38 20.44
CA TYR A 26 7.23 1.67 19.35
C TYR A 26 6.77 0.28 19.80
N ALA A 27 5.61 -0.15 19.29
CA ALA A 27 5.17 -1.52 19.48
C ALA A 27 6.14 -2.51 18.82
N ASP A 28 6.50 -3.57 19.54
CA ASP A 28 7.32 -4.66 19.02
C ASP A 28 6.45 -5.60 18.15
N LEU A 29 6.45 -5.35 16.85
CA LEU A 29 5.66 -6.10 15.88
C LEU A 29 6.51 -7.22 15.26
N PRO A 30 5.98 -8.45 15.15
CA PRO A 30 6.67 -9.55 14.48
C PRO A 30 7.06 -9.21 13.03
N VAL A 31 8.15 -9.79 12.55
CA VAL A 31 8.61 -9.68 11.16
C VAL A 31 8.58 -11.04 10.49
N ILE A 32 7.63 -11.23 9.58
CA ILE A 32 7.44 -12.47 8.82
C ILE A 32 8.35 -12.45 7.58
N ASP A 33 9.31 -13.38 7.52
CA ASP A 33 10.24 -13.51 6.40
C ASP A 33 9.80 -14.59 5.40
N LEU A 34 9.25 -14.17 4.26
CA LEU A 34 8.74 -15.09 3.24
C LEU A 34 9.82 -15.88 2.50
N SER A 35 11.10 -15.54 2.64
CA SER A 35 12.19 -16.34 2.06
C SER A 35 12.29 -17.75 2.68
N LYS A 36 11.73 -17.96 3.88
CA LYS A 36 11.69 -19.29 4.52
C LYS A 36 10.70 -20.26 3.82
N ALA A 37 9.86 -19.79 2.89
CA ALA A 37 8.76 -20.56 2.31
C ALA A 37 9.17 -21.57 1.22
N ASP A 38 10.46 -21.66 0.87
CA ASP A 38 10.94 -22.50 -0.24
C ASP A 38 10.78 -24.00 0.02
N THR A 39 10.70 -24.44 1.28
CA THR A 39 10.53 -25.85 1.65
C THR A 39 9.17 -26.12 2.31
N PRO A 40 8.65 -27.37 2.25
CA PRO A 40 7.43 -27.73 2.98
C PRO A 40 7.52 -27.47 4.48
N ALA A 41 8.67 -27.76 5.11
CA ALA A 41 8.90 -27.50 6.53
C ALA A 41 8.88 -26.00 6.84
N GLY A 42 9.62 -25.20 6.07
CA GLY A 42 9.65 -23.74 6.24
C GLY A 42 8.29 -23.08 6.04
N ARG A 43 7.43 -23.62 5.15
CA ARG A 43 6.02 -23.17 5.05
C ARG A 43 5.19 -23.52 6.29
N ALA A 44 5.40 -24.69 6.90
CA ALA A 44 4.69 -25.08 8.12
C ALA A 44 5.10 -24.18 9.30
N ASP A 45 6.40 -23.87 9.41
CA ASP A 45 6.93 -22.96 10.43
C ASP A 45 6.38 -21.54 10.23
N LEU A 46 6.45 -21.01 9.00
CA LEU A 46 5.88 -19.70 8.68
C LEU A 46 4.38 -19.62 8.93
N ALA A 47 3.63 -20.68 8.64
CA ALA A 47 2.19 -20.71 8.91
C ALA A 47 1.92 -20.55 10.42
N THR A 48 2.72 -21.21 11.27
CA THR A 48 2.65 -21.06 12.73
C THR A 48 2.99 -19.63 13.16
N GLU A 49 4.10 -19.08 12.67
CA GLU A 49 4.58 -17.71 12.96
C GLU A 49 3.51 -16.65 12.59
N VAL A 50 2.89 -16.78 11.42
CA VAL A 50 1.82 -15.89 10.96
C VAL A 50 0.56 -16.04 11.81
N CYS A 51 0.16 -17.27 12.17
CA CYS A 51 -1.01 -17.49 13.03
C CYS A 51 -0.82 -16.86 14.41
N GLU A 52 0.37 -16.99 15.00
CA GLU A 52 0.71 -16.37 16.27
C GLU A 52 0.67 -14.84 16.17
N ALA A 53 1.32 -14.25 15.17
CA ALA A 53 1.31 -12.80 14.96
C ALA A 53 -0.11 -12.24 14.75
N MET A 54 -0.97 -12.96 14.01
CA MET A 54 -2.37 -12.57 13.81
C MET A 54 -3.22 -12.66 15.08
N THR A 55 -2.95 -13.63 15.95
CA THR A 55 -3.77 -13.87 17.16
C THR A 55 -3.32 -13.06 18.37
N THR A 56 -2.05 -12.63 18.40
CA THR A 56 -1.47 -11.90 19.53
C THR A 56 -1.38 -10.39 19.25
N GLN A 57 -0.46 -9.92 18.40
CA GLN A 57 -0.31 -8.48 18.09
C GLN A 57 -1.30 -7.96 17.06
N ARG A 58 -1.86 -8.83 16.19
CA ARG A 58 -2.78 -8.51 15.08
C ARG A 58 -2.18 -7.65 13.96
N PHE A 59 -0.94 -7.21 14.12
CA PHE A 59 -0.14 -6.48 13.15
C PHE A 59 1.26 -7.09 13.11
N PHE A 60 1.86 -7.12 11.93
CA PHE A 60 3.21 -7.61 11.69
C PHE A 60 3.74 -7.02 10.38
N TYR A 61 5.07 -7.02 10.23
CA TYR A 61 5.72 -6.70 8.97
C TYR A 61 5.96 -7.97 8.15
N VAL A 62 6.06 -7.80 6.83
CA VAL A 62 6.46 -8.87 5.92
C VAL A 62 7.68 -8.39 5.16
N ILE A 63 8.72 -9.23 5.08
CA ILE A 63 9.92 -8.99 4.28
C ILE A 63 10.11 -10.10 3.24
N ASN A 64 10.98 -9.86 2.27
CA ASN A 64 11.29 -10.81 1.19
C ASN A 64 10.06 -11.29 0.40
N HIS A 65 9.04 -10.42 0.27
CA HIS A 65 7.79 -10.67 -0.44
C HIS A 65 7.89 -10.52 -1.97
N GLY A 66 9.09 -10.49 -2.53
CA GLY A 66 9.35 -10.48 -3.97
C GLY A 66 9.29 -9.12 -4.69
N TYR A 67 8.98 -8.02 -4.00
CA TYR A 67 9.09 -6.67 -4.57
C TYR A 67 10.45 -6.06 -4.24
N SER A 68 11.10 -5.49 -5.25
CA SER A 68 12.30 -4.69 -5.08
C SER A 68 11.98 -3.28 -4.54
N PRO A 69 12.94 -2.61 -3.87
CA PRO A 69 12.77 -1.22 -3.44
C PRO A 69 12.33 -0.29 -4.58
N ALA A 70 12.92 -0.42 -5.77
CA ALA A 70 12.58 0.41 -6.93
C ALA A 70 11.12 0.23 -7.41
N GLN A 71 10.55 -0.97 -7.27
CA GLN A 71 9.13 -1.19 -7.58
C GLN A 71 8.22 -0.52 -6.55
N THR A 72 8.57 -0.62 -5.25
CA THR A 72 7.86 0.08 -4.17
C THR A 72 7.92 1.59 -4.36
N GLU A 73 9.10 2.12 -4.61
CA GLU A 73 9.34 3.53 -4.94
C GLU A 73 8.46 4.03 -6.08
N ARG A 74 8.35 3.25 -7.16
CA ARG A 74 7.50 3.59 -8.28
C ARG A 74 6.01 3.60 -7.93
N MET A 75 5.56 2.71 -7.03
CA MET A 75 4.17 2.75 -6.53
C MET A 75 3.90 4.06 -5.77
N PHE A 76 4.85 4.52 -4.95
CA PHE A 76 4.75 5.82 -4.28
C PHE A 76 4.76 7.00 -5.26
N ASP A 77 5.62 6.99 -6.29
CA ASP A 77 5.65 8.02 -7.32
C ASP A 77 4.27 8.15 -8.01
N ILE A 78 3.67 7.02 -8.40
CA ILE A 78 2.34 6.97 -9.05
C ILE A 78 1.26 7.44 -8.08
N GLY A 79 1.26 6.96 -6.82
CA GLY A 79 0.28 7.39 -5.82
C GLY A 79 0.36 8.88 -5.53
N ASN A 80 1.57 9.42 -5.43
CA ASN A 80 1.81 10.85 -5.20
C ASN A 80 1.36 11.74 -6.36
N ALA A 81 1.46 11.25 -7.61
CA ALA A 81 0.98 11.97 -8.78
C ALA A 81 -0.49 12.34 -8.70
N LEU A 82 -1.33 11.46 -8.11
CA LEU A 82 -2.74 11.77 -7.90
C LEU A 82 -2.93 13.00 -7.01
N PHE A 83 -2.08 13.20 -6.00
CA PHE A 83 -2.19 14.34 -5.10
C PHE A 83 -1.55 15.62 -5.63
N THR A 84 -0.50 15.49 -6.44
CA THR A 84 0.34 16.63 -6.88
C THR A 84 0.07 17.11 -8.30
N GLN A 85 -0.47 16.26 -9.17
CA GLN A 85 -0.65 16.58 -10.59
C GLN A 85 -2.11 16.51 -11.07
N VAL A 86 -3.02 15.95 -10.28
CA VAL A 86 -4.45 15.93 -10.62
C VAL A 86 -5.16 16.98 -9.80
N SER A 87 -5.90 17.86 -10.47
CA SER A 87 -6.64 18.92 -9.81
C SER A 87 -7.78 18.35 -8.97
N ASP A 88 -8.19 19.14 -7.99
CA ASP A 88 -9.31 18.81 -7.12
C ASP A 88 -10.65 18.80 -7.88
N GLU A 89 -10.75 19.57 -8.96
CA GLU A 89 -11.88 19.57 -9.91
C GLU A 89 -11.92 18.27 -10.70
N ASP A 90 -10.79 17.86 -11.29
CA ASP A 90 -10.69 16.62 -12.08
C ASP A 90 -11.02 15.39 -11.24
N LYS A 91 -10.53 15.33 -9.98
CA LYS A 91 -10.85 14.22 -9.06
C LYS A 91 -12.35 14.10 -8.76
N ARG A 92 -13.10 15.22 -8.85
CA ARG A 92 -14.53 15.30 -8.54
C ARG A 92 -15.42 15.08 -9.77
N GLN A 93 -14.86 14.81 -10.94
CA GLN A 93 -15.66 14.44 -12.11
C GLN A 93 -16.46 13.15 -11.84
N PRO A 94 -17.71 13.04 -12.33
CA PRO A 94 -18.60 11.92 -12.02
C PRO A 94 -18.02 10.54 -12.31
N GLU A 95 -17.15 10.42 -13.32
CA GLU A 95 -16.53 9.16 -13.73
C GLU A 95 -15.47 8.66 -12.74
N TYR A 96 -14.84 9.56 -11.98
CA TYR A 96 -13.79 9.22 -11.02
C TYR A 96 -14.30 9.17 -9.58
N MET A 97 -15.46 9.79 -9.30
CA MET A 97 -16.07 9.74 -7.97
C MET A 97 -16.57 8.34 -7.61
N SER A 98 -16.47 8.02 -6.33
CA SER A 98 -17.03 6.77 -5.83
C SER A 98 -18.56 6.77 -5.89
N SER A 99 -19.13 5.72 -6.50
CA SER A 99 -20.59 5.51 -6.58
C SER A 99 -21.18 4.83 -5.34
N LEU A 100 -20.46 4.86 -4.21
CA LEU A 100 -20.86 4.24 -2.95
C LEU A 100 -22.30 4.54 -2.53
N ARG A 101 -22.76 5.79 -2.66
CA ARG A 101 -24.13 6.19 -2.29
C ARG A 101 -25.19 5.77 -3.30
N THR A 102 -24.79 5.48 -4.54
CA THR A 102 -25.70 5.16 -5.64
C THR A 102 -25.87 3.65 -5.83
N ASN A 103 -24.76 2.90 -5.78
CA ASN A 103 -24.76 1.45 -6.05
C ASN A 103 -23.91 0.64 -5.05
N GLY A 104 -23.40 1.26 -3.99
CA GLY A 104 -22.57 0.58 -2.99
C GLY A 104 -21.11 0.33 -3.42
N SER A 105 -20.66 0.80 -4.59
CA SER A 105 -19.28 0.59 -5.04
C SER A 105 -18.27 1.42 -4.24
N PHE A 106 -17.27 0.75 -3.68
CA PHE A 106 -16.13 1.36 -3.01
C PHE A 106 -15.01 1.78 -3.97
N GLN A 107 -15.17 1.60 -5.27
CA GLN A 107 -14.19 2.08 -6.25
C GLN A 107 -14.34 3.60 -6.45
N GLY A 108 -13.28 4.29 -6.86
CA GLY A 108 -13.28 5.74 -7.13
C GLY A 108 -12.87 6.63 -5.95
N TYR A 109 -12.63 7.90 -6.27
CA TYR A 109 -12.20 8.96 -5.36
C TYR A 109 -13.26 9.23 -4.28
N LYS A 110 -12.78 9.39 -3.05
CA LYS A 110 -13.59 9.75 -1.88
C LYS A 110 -12.99 11.00 -1.25
N PRO A 111 -13.68 12.14 -1.30
CA PRO A 111 -13.26 13.34 -0.60
C PRO A 111 -13.07 13.07 0.90
N ARG A 112 -12.24 13.90 1.56
CA ARG A 112 -12.15 13.89 3.03
C ARG A 112 -13.56 13.99 3.62
N GLN A 113 -13.80 13.31 4.74
CA GLN A 113 -15.09 13.25 5.44
C GLN A 113 -16.23 12.50 4.71
N THR A 114 -15.95 11.72 3.64
CA THR A 114 -16.96 10.84 2.99
C THR A 114 -17.67 9.87 3.98
N PHE A 115 -16.96 9.45 5.03
CA PHE A 115 -17.44 8.56 6.09
C PHE A 115 -17.42 9.22 7.47
N ALA A 116 -17.40 10.56 7.54
CA ALA A 116 -17.51 11.21 8.83
C ALA A 116 -18.81 10.75 9.50
N LEU A 117 -18.66 10.05 10.62
CA LEU A 117 -19.77 9.66 11.48
C LEU A 117 -20.24 10.96 12.15
N SER A 118 -21.52 11.29 12.01
CA SER A 118 -22.16 12.28 12.86
C SER A 118 -22.17 11.71 14.28
N ILE A 119 -21.20 12.11 15.09
CA ILE A 119 -21.16 11.86 16.54
C ILE A 119 -21.73 13.07 17.26
#